data_AF-A0A524FRC3-F1
#
_entry.id   AF-A0A524FRC3-F1
#
_cell.length_a   1.000
_cell.length_b   1.000
_cell.length_c   1.000
_cell.angle_alpha   90.00
_cell.angle_beta   90.00
_cell.angle_gamma   90.00
#
_symmetry.space_group_name_H-M   'P 1'
#
loop_
_entity.id
_entity.type
_entity.pdbx_description
1 polymer ?
#
loop_
_entity_poly.entity_id
_entity_poly.type
_entity_poly.pdbx_seq_one_letter_code
_entity_poly.pdbx_strand_id
1 'polypeptide(L)'
;MGKKIDVKKALSKFRNHWIHENDIRPLREMEESARTEIENILSTVPDDNLKESLSNYISQLPYMDLAGINWVMDNNSIQEIRGAFTTLFDDKKTEAERLDAMWALEGVGHIYSTIFLDIATRGGYLIYTSDLVPALKEAEPGSLHEDFIEVWTIEDLEYFVAACRKFNKKYGFESYAELRAFLRNGYGSEWTFEGF
;
A
#
# COMPACT_ATOMS: atom_id res chain seq x y z
N MET A 1 -15.80 16.43 -21.71
CA MET A 1 -16.37 15.07 -21.66
C MET A 1 -15.21 14.09 -21.62
N GLY A 2 -14.90 13.50 -20.47
CA GLY A 2 -13.86 12.47 -20.37
C GLY A 2 -14.24 11.24 -21.18
N LYS A 3 -13.25 10.56 -21.78
CA LYS A 3 -13.47 9.27 -22.45
C LYS A 3 -13.98 8.28 -21.41
N LYS A 4 -15.09 7.61 -21.69
CA LYS A 4 -15.60 6.54 -20.83
C LYS A 4 -14.71 5.31 -21.00
N ILE A 5 -13.99 4.93 -19.95
CA ILE A 5 -13.10 3.77 -19.96
C ILE A 5 -13.92 2.49 -19.84
N ASP A 6 -13.65 1.51 -20.72
CA ASP A 6 -14.14 0.14 -20.55
C ASP A 6 -13.16 -0.63 -19.66
N VAL A 7 -13.40 -0.57 -18.35
CA VAL A 7 -12.52 -1.17 -17.33
C VAL A 7 -12.34 -2.67 -17.55
N LYS A 8 -13.37 -3.40 -18.00
CA LYS A 8 -13.25 -4.86 -18.22
C LYS A 8 -12.31 -5.15 -19.38
N LYS A 9 -12.46 -4.42 -20.49
CA LYS A 9 -11.57 -4.55 -21.65
C LYS A 9 -10.14 -4.13 -21.30
N ALA A 10 -9.98 -3.03 -20.57
CA ALA A 10 -8.69 -2.54 -20.09
C ALA A 10 -7.99 -3.55 -19.17
N LEU A 11 -8.70 -4.09 -18.18
CA LEU A 11 -8.18 -5.10 -17.25
C LEU A 11 -7.75 -6.38 -17.99
N SER A 12 -8.54 -6.83 -18.97
CA SER A 12 -8.15 -7.97 -19.81
C SER A 12 -6.87 -7.71 -20.60
N LYS A 13 -6.60 -6.47 -21.04
CA LYS A 13 -5.32 -6.13 -21.67
C LYS A 13 -4.18 -6.09 -20.66
N PHE A 14 -4.41 -5.47 -19.49
CA PHE A 14 -3.44 -5.36 -18.41
C PHE A 14 -2.94 -6.73 -17.92
N ARG A 15 -3.82 -7.71 -17.75
CA ARG A 15 -3.44 -9.07 -17.32
C ARG A 15 -2.55 -9.82 -18.31
N ASN A 16 -2.63 -9.48 -19.60
CA ASN A 16 -1.79 -10.07 -20.65
C ASN A 16 -0.50 -9.26 -20.86
N HIS A 17 -0.20 -8.31 -19.98
CA HIS A 17 0.95 -7.41 -20.08
C HIS A 17 2.10 -7.85 -19.18
N TRP A 18 3.34 -7.54 -19.59
CA TRP A 18 4.56 -7.98 -18.88
C TRP A 18 4.63 -7.51 -17.42
N ILE A 19 4.10 -6.31 -17.12
CA ILE A 19 4.03 -5.72 -15.77
C ILE A 19 3.26 -6.65 -14.83
N HIS A 20 2.15 -7.24 -15.29
CA HIS A 20 1.35 -8.12 -14.46
C HIS A 20 2.12 -9.40 -14.10
N GLU A 21 2.88 -9.95 -15.04
CA GLU A 21 3.65 -11.18 -14.82
C GLU A 21 4.90 -10.97 -13.98
N ASN A 22 5.64 -9.88 -14.21
CA ASN A 22 6.97 -9.67 -13.63
C ASN A 22 6.97 -8.79 -12.36
N ASP A 23 5.99 -7.90 -12.20
CA ASP A 23 6.00 -6.96 -11.07
C ASP A 23 4.97 -7.30 -9.99
N ILE A 24 3.81 -7.89 -10.35
CA ILE A 24 2.72 -8.15 -9.39
C ILE A 24 2.91 -9.49 -8.67
N ARG A 25 3.25 -10.55 -9.40
CA ARG A 25 3.34 -11.90 -8.81
C ARG A 25 4.48 -12.03 -7.78
N PRO A 26 5.71 -11.56 -8.04
CA PRO A 26 6.80 -11.65 -7.05
C PRO A 26 6.56 -10.78 -5.81
N LEU A 27 5.87 -9.64 -5.96
CA LEU A 27 5.51 -8.76 -4.85
C LEU A 27 4.72 -9.51 -3.77
N ARG A 28 3.76 -10.33 -4.19
CA ARG A 28 2.90 -11.12 -3.29
C ARG A 28 3.69 -12.16 -2.49
N GLU A 29 4.64 -12.83 -3.12
CA GLU A 29 5.49 -13.83 -2.44
C GLU A 29 6.36 -13.17 -1.38
N MET A 30 6.86 -11.97 -1.66
CA MET A 30 7.68 -11.22 -0.74
C MET A 30 6.87 -10.65 0.45
N GLU A 31 5.65 -10.14 0.21
CA GLU A 31 4.74 -9.64 1.27
C GLU A 31 4.44 -10.71 2.32
N GLU A 32 4.28 -11.97 1.90
CA GLU A 32 4.00 -13.09 2.80
C GLU A 32 5.18 -13.40 3.74
N SER A 33 6.41 -13.20 3.26
CA SER A 33 7.62 -13.35 4.07
C SER A 33 7.94 -12.13 4.95
N ALA A 34 7.59 -10.93 4.50
CA ALA A 34 8.01 -9.67 5.12
C ALA A 34 7.52 -9.49 6.55
N ARG A 35 6.25 -9.82 6.82
CA ARG A 35 5.71 -9.79 8.20
C ARG A 35 6.52 -10.66 9.14
N THR A 36 6.78 -11.91 8.72
CA THR A 36 7.51 -12.89 9.54
C THR A 36 8.92 -12.41 9.86
N GLU A 37 9.62 -11.83 8.88
CA GLU A 37 10.97 -11.35 9.10
C GLU A 37 11.01 -10.12 10.01
N ILE A 38 10.07 -9.18 9.87
CA ILE A 38 9.97 -8.03 10.78
C ILE A 38 9.64 -8.52 12.21
N GLU A 39 8.72 -9.48 12.38
CA GLU A 39 8.43 -10.10 13.68
C GLU A 39 9.67 -10.80 14.29
N ASN A 40 10.47 -11.49 13.47
CA ASN A 40 11.73 -12.10 13.89
C ASN A 40 12.75 -11.05 14.34
N ILE A 41 12.95 -9.99 13.56
CA ILE A 41 13.85 -8.89 13.91
C ILE A 41 13.41 -8.27 15.25
N LEU A 42 12.13 -7.96 15.40
CA LEU A 42 11.58 -7.41 16.65
C LEU A 42 11.82 -8.35 17.82
N SER A 43 11.60 -9.65 17.69
CA SER A 43 11.67 -10.59 18.82
C SER A 43 13.09 -11.03 19.18
N THR A 44 14.04 -11.05 18.24
CA THR A 44 15.35 -11.68 18.43
C THR A 44 16.53 -10.72 18.42
N VAL A 45 16.41 -9.55 17.79
CA VAL A 45 17.50 -8.60 17.69
C VAL A 45 17.61 -7.77 18.97
N PRO A 46 18.81 -7.64 19.57
CA PRO A 46 19.03 -6.76 20.72
C PRO A 46 18.72 -5.30 20.39
N ASP A 47 18.23 -4.55 21.37
CA ASP A 47 17.81 -3.15 21.20
C ASP A 47 18.90 -2.26 20.58
N ASP A 48 20.17 -2.44 20.96
CA ASP A 48 21.31 -1.67 20.42
C ASP A 48 21.46 -1.80 18.88
N ASN A 49 20.98 -2.91 18.29
CA ASN A 49 21.09 -3.19 16.85
C ASN A 49 19.71 -3.20 16.15
N LEU A 50 18.63 -2.94 16.87
CA LEU A 50 17.26 -3.13 16.36
C LEU A 50 16.95 -2.17 15.21
N LYS A 51 17.23 -0.88 15.40
CA LYS A 51 16.94 0.17 14.41
C LYS A 51 17.67 -0.06 13.10
N GLU A 52 18.95 -0.41 13.17
CA GLU A 52 19.77 -0.73 11.99
C GLU A 52 19.23 -1.97 11.27
N SER A 53 18.91 -3.04 12.01
CA SER A 53 18.40 -4.28 11.41
C SER A 53 17.05 -4.07 10.73
N LEU A 54 16.12 -3.36 11.39
CA LEU A 54 14.84 -2.99 10.80
C LEU A 54 15.01 -2.12 9.56
N SER A 55 15.86 -1.09 9.62
CA SER A 55 16.06 -0.19 8.48
C SER A 55 16.65 -0.92 7.26
N ASN A 56 17.68 -1.74 7.50
CA ASN A 56 18.33 -2.52 6.45
C ASN A 56 17.38 -3.50 5.79
N TYR A 57 16.46 -4.11 6.55
CA TYR A 57 15.46 -5.00 5.99
C TYR A 57 14.33 -4.24 5.27
N ILE A 58 13.69 -3.29 5.96
CA ILE A 58 12.53 -2.57 5.43
C ILE A 58 12.88 -1.78 4.17
N SER A 59 14.08 -1.21 4.07
CA SER A 59 14.53 -0.49 2.88
C SER A 59 14.73 -1.36 1.64
N GLN A 60 14.76 -2.69 1.79
CA GLN A 60 14.79 -3.65 0.67
C GLN A 60 13.38 -3.98 0.18
N LEU A 61 12.34 -3.59 0.93
CA LEU A 61 10.97 -3.80 0.51
C LEU A 61 10.57 -2.79 -0.59
N PRO A 62 9.75 -3.18 -1.57
CA PRO A 62 9.22 -2.32 -2.60
C PRO A 62 8.57 -1.08 -2.03
N TYR A 63 8.79 0.04 -2.72
CA TYR A 63 8.22 1.35 -2.38
C TYR A 63 8.73 1.96 -1.07
N MET A 64 9.70 1.32 -0.41
CA MET A 64 10.40 1.89 0.73
C MET A 64 11.71 2.52 0.28
N ASP A 65 12.01 3.70 0.80
CA ASP A 65 13.29 4.36 0.57
C ASP A 65 14.11 4.38 1.86
N LEU A 66 15.39 4.06 1.74
CA LEU A 66 16.30 3.96 2.90
C LEU A 66 16.37 5.28 3.70
N ALA A 67 16.30 6.42 3.03
CA ALA A 67 16.42 7.71 3.68
C ALA A 67 15.23 7.99 4.62
N GLY A 68 14.00 7.78 4.13
CA GLY A 68 12.79 7.94 4.93
C GLY A 68 12.68 6.91 6.04
N ILE A 69 13.10 5.65 5.81
CA ILE A 69 13.11 4.64 6.88
C ILE A 69 14.15 4.94 7.95
N ASN A 70 15.37 5.32 7.58
CA ASN A 70 16.37 5.78 8.57
C ASN A 70 15.83 6.95 9.37
N TRP A 71 15.16 7.90 8.72
CA TRP A 71 14.56 9.04 9.40
C TRP A 71 13.50 8.60 10.42
N VAL A 72 12.59 7.68 10.07
CA VAL A 72 11.62 7.12 11.01
C VAL A 72 12.33 6.42 12.17
N MET A 73 13.35 5.61 11.90
CA MET A 73 14.09 4.90 12.95
C MET A 73 14.81 5.88 13.89
N ASP A 74 15.41 6.95 13.38
CA ASP A 74 16.20 7.90 14.17
C ASP A 74 15.33 8.78 15.08
N ASN A 75 14.12 9.14 14.64
CA ASN A 75 13.23 10.05 15.37
C ASN A 75 12.27 9.36 16.33
N ASN A 76 12.17 8.02 16.33
CA ASN A 76 11.30 7.28 17.25
C ASN A 76 12.14 6.42 18.21
N SER A 77 11.69 6.29 19.46
CA SER A 77 12.30 5.36 20.42
C SER A 77 12.06 3.90 20.03
N ILE A 78 12.91 3.01 20.53
CA ILE A 78 12.74 1.56 20.31
C ILE A 78 11.39 1.07 20.83
N GLN A 79 10.94 1.60 21.97
CA GLN A 79 9.67 1.24 22.59
C GLN A 79 8.48 1.68 21.74
N GLU A 80 8.53 2.87 21.14
CA GLU A 80 7.50 3.36 20.21
C GLU A 80 7.44 2.47 18.96
N ILE A 81 8.59 2.19 18.34
CA ILE A 81 8.68 1.30 17.17
C ILE A 81 8.10 -0.07 17.50
N ARG A 82 8.54 -0.69 18.61
CA ARG A 82 8.02 -2.00 19.05
C ARG A 82 6.51 -1.96 19.30
N GLY A 83 6.02 -0.92 19.97
CA GLY A 83 4.59 -0.75 20.27
C GLY A 83 3.73 -0.62 19.01
N ALA A 84 4.18 0.19 18.05
CA ALA A 84 3.52 0.38 16.77
C ALA A 84 3.46 -0.92 15.97
N PHE A 85 4.60 -1.60 15.77
CA PHE A 85 4.63 -2.87 15.03
C PHE A 85 3.86 -4.01 15.75
N THR A 86 3.88 -4.05 17.08
CA THR A 86 3.08 -5.02 17.85
C THR A 86 1.59 -4.80 17.60
N THR A 87 1.14 -3.53 17.58
CA THR A 87 -0.27 -3.20 17.29
C THR A 87 -0.62 -3.50 15.84
N LEU A 88 0.27 -3.15 14.90
CA LEU A 88 0.13 -3.41 13.48
C LEU A 88 -0.08 -4.91 13.16
N PHE A 89 0.69 -5.78 13.82
CA PHE A 89 0.64 -7.23 13.60
C PHE A 89 -0.35 -7.97 14.51
N ASP A 90 -1.09 -7.28 15.37
CA ASP A 90 -2.16 -7.89 16.17
C ASP A 90 -3.41 -8.10 15.30
N ASP A 91 -3.69 -9.35 14.93
CA ASP A 91 -4.82 -9.71 14.09
C ASP A 91 -6.19 -9.41 14.73
N LYS A 92 -6.25 -9.09 16.02
CA LYS A 92 -7.47 -8.66 16.73
C LYS A 92 -7.78 -7.18 16.57
N LYS A 93 -6.81 -6.37 16.11
CA LYS A 93 -6.98 -4.94 15.89
C LYS A 93 -7.67 -4.64 14.57
N THR A 94 -8.51 -3.61 14.58
CA THR A 94 -9.13 -3.07 13.36
C THR A 94 -8.08 -2.41 12.46
N GLU A 95 -8.39 -2.23 11.18
CA GLU A 95 -7.48 -1.55 10.24
C GLU A 95 -7.17 -0.12 10.68
N ALA A 96 -8.18 0.62 11.16
CA ALA A 96 -8.03 1.95 11.74
C ALA A 96 -7.03 1.96 12.92
N GLU A 97 -7.21 1.08 13.91
CA GLU A 97 -6.29 1.00 15.06
C GLU A 97 -4.85 0.68 14.64
N ARG A 98 -4.67 -0.15 13.60
CA ARG A 98 -3.34 -0.48 13.07
C ARG A 98 -2.71 0.71 12.33
N LEU A 99 -3.50 1.45 11.55
CA LEU A 99 -3.05 2.67 10.88
C LEU A 99 -2.68 3.76 11.89
N ASP A 100 -3.53 3.98 12.90
CA ASP A 100 -3.29 4.90 14.00
C ASP A 100 -1.95 4.62 14.69
N ALA A 101 -1.67 3.34 14.99
CA ALA A 101 -0.43 2.95 15.64
C ALA A 101 0.80 3.30 14.79
N MET A 102 0.69 3.16 13.46
CA MET A 102 1.77 3.51 12.55
C MET A 102 1.91 5.01 12.37
N TRP A 103 0.81 5.76 12.28
CA TRP A 103 0.80 7.23 12.18
C TRP A 103 1.31 7.92 13.44
N ALA A 104 1.24 7.24 14.58
CA ALA A 104 1.84 7.72 15.82
C ALA A 104 3.38 7.76 15.76
N LEU A 105 4.02 7.02 14.84
CA LEU A 105 5.45 7.14 14.61
C LEU A 105 5.74 8.40 13.80
N GLU A 106 6.63 9.24 14.34
CA GLU A 106 7.09 10.43 13.64
C GLU A 106 7.68 10.03 12.28
N GLY A 107 7.23 10.68 11.20
CA GLY A 107 7.70 10.45 9.82
C GLY A 107 6.93 9.40 9.04
N VAL A 108 6.01 8.69 9.68
CA VAL A 108 5.14 7.73 9.00
C VAL A 108 3.86 8.43 8.55
N GLY A 109 3.83 8.77 7.26
CA GLY A 109 2.62 9.26 6.60
C GLY A 109 1.75 8.15 6.02
N HIS A 110 0.72 8.54 5.27
CA HIS A 110 -0.25 7.63 4.63
C HIS A 110 0.39 6.58 3.70
N ILE A 111 1.49 6.91 3.01
CA ILE A 111 2.14 5.95 2.10
C ILE A 111 2.75 4.81 2.92
N TYR A 112 3.62 5.13 3.87
CA TYR A 112 4.29 4.14 4.69
C TYR A 112 3.30 3.33 5.52
N SER A 113 2.30 3.97 6.12
CA SER A 113 1.30 3.25 6.91
C SER A 113 0.53 2.22 6.10
N THR A 114 0.19 2.53 4.85
CA THR A 114 -0.51 1.58 3.98
C THR A 114 0.39 0.47 3.46
N ILE A 115 1.69 0.73 3.24
CA ILE A 115 2.68 -0.31 2.95
C ILE A 115 2.82 -1.27 4.15
N PHE A 116 2.98 -0.73 5.35
CA PHE A 116 3.11 -1.54 6.56
C PHE A 116 1.83 -2.35 6.85
N LEU A 117 0.65 -1.77 6.64
CA LEU A 117 -0.61 -2.51 6.79
C LEU A 117 -0.79 -3.59 5.72
N ASP A 118 -0.34 -3.33 4.50
CA ASP A 118 -0.33 -4.34 3.44
C ASP A 118 0.58 -5.52 3.79
N ILE A 119 1.78 -5.26 4.30
CA ILE A 119 2.68 -6.30 4.85
C ILE A 119 2.00 -7.06 6.00
N ALA A 120 1.41 -6.34 6.95
CA ALA A 120 0.74 -6.93 8.12
C ALA A 120 -0.40 -7.89 7.72
N THR A 121 -1.09 -7.54 6.65
CA THR A 121 -2.23 -8.29 6.10
C THR A 121 -1.83 -9.25 4.97
N ARG A 122 -0.53 -9.37 4.65
CA ARG A 122 0.04 -10.22 3.59
C ARG A 122 -0.60 -9.96 2.21
N GLY A 123 -0.55 -8.71 1.77
CA GLY A 123 -1.17 -8.29 0.49
C GLY A 123 -2.67 -7.98 0.61
N GLY A 124 -3.18 -7.94 1.85
CA GLY A 124 -4.60 -7.80 2.18
C GLY A 124 -5.09 -6.36 2.26
N TYR A 125 -4.24 -5.37 1.96
CA TYR A 125 -4.59 -3.96 2.04
C TYR A 125 -4.15 -3.19 0.78
N LEU A 126 -4.76 -2.04 0.53
CA LEU A 126 -4.37 -1.20 -0.60
C LEU A 126 -3.28 -0.23 -0.18
N ILE A 127 -2.10 -0.34 -0.81
CA ILE A 127 -1.05 0.68 -0.71
C ILE A 127 -1.53 1.96 -1.41
N TYR A 128 -1.58 3.07 -0.67
CA TYR A 128 -2.00 4.36 -1.20
C TYR A 128 -0.82 5.13 -1.81
N THR A 129 -1.05 5.72 -2.98
CA THR A 129 -0.21 6.76 -3.58
C THR A 129 -1.10 7.85 -4.17
N SER A 130 -0.61 9.10 -4.25
CA SER A 130 -1.42 10.27 -4.60
C SER A 130 -2.03 10.21 -6.01
N ASP A 131 -1.42 9.47 -6.92
CA ASP A 131 -1.91 9.21 -8.28
C ASP A 131 -3.13 8.28 -8.33
N LEU A 132 -3.44 7.54 -7.26
CA LEU A 132 -4.56 6.60 -7.28
C LEU A 132 -5.94 7.27 -7.17
N VAL A 133 -6.04 8.44 -6.53
CA VAL A 133 -7.31 9.18 -6.43
C VAL A 133 -7.80 9.61 -7.82
N PRO A 134 -7.01 10.35 -8.63
CA PRO A 134 -7.44 10.72 -9.97
C PRO A 134 -7.63 9.48 -10.86
N ALA A 135 -6.78 8.45 -10.74
CA ALA A 135 -6.93 7.20 -11.48
C ALA A 135 -8.29 6.52 -11.22
N LEU A 136 -8.70 6.40 -9.95
CA LEU A 136 -9.98 5.80 -9.59
C LEU A 136 -11.16 6.64 -10.10
N LYS A 137 -11.08 7.97 -9.98
CA LYS A 137 -12.12 8.89 -10.48
C LYS A 137 -12.29 8.80 -11.99
N GLU A 138 -11.20 8.61 -12.74
CA GLU A 138 -11.28 8.44 -14.19
C GLU A 138 -11.88 7.08 -14.56
N ALA A 139 -11.39 6.01 -13.94
CA ALA A 139 -11.85 4.64 -14.20
C ALA A 139 -13.31 4.40 -13.78
N GLU A 140 -13.76 5.03 -12.69
CA GLU A 140 -15.11 4.93 -12.15
C GLU A 140 -15.60 6.32 -11.71
N PRO A 141 -16.13 7.13 -12.65
CA PRO A 141 -16.67 8.45 -12.33
C PRO A 141 -17.79 8.35 -11.28
N GLY A 142 -17.72 9.19 -10.25
CA GLY A 142 -18.65 9.18 -9.12
C GLY A 142 -18.32 8.17 -8.02
N SER A 143 -17.17 7.48 -8.09
CA SER A 143 -16.67 6.62 -7.01
C SER A 143 -16.29 7.39 -5.74
N LEU A 144 -15.87 8.64 -5.89
CA LEU A 144 -15.48 9.57 -4.83
C LEU A 144 -16.15 10.93 -5.06
N HIS A 145 -16.31 11.74 -4.00
CA HIS A 145 -16.75 13.13 -4.12
C HIS A 145 -15.82 13.94 -5.05
N GLU A 146 -16.38 14.89 -5.82
CA GLU A 146 -15.61 15.65 -6.81
C GLU A 146 -14.46 16.46 -6.19
N ASP A 147 -14.67 16.98 -4.98
CA ASP A 147 -13.72 17.74 -4.16
C ASP A 147 -12.71 16.88 -3.40
N PHE A 148 -12.85 15.55 -3.42
CA PHE A 148 -11.87 14.64 -2.81
C PHE A 148 -10.59 14.57 -3.67
N ILE A 149 -9.58 15.39 -3.37
CA ILE A 149 -8.37 15.50 -4.20
C ILE A 149 -7.30 14.48 -3.77
N GLU A 150 -7.11 14.31 -2.47
CA GLU A 150 -6.07 13.45 -1.90
C GLU A 150 -6.42 13.02 -0.46
N VAL A 151 -5.63 12.12 0.10
CA VAL A 151 -5.80 11.58 1.45
C VAL A 151 -4.98 12.41 2.44
N TRP A 152 -5.66 13.04 3.40
CA TRP A 152 -5.02 13.80 4.48
C TRP A 152 -5.20 13.17 5.85
N THR A 153 -6.32 12.47 6.05
CA THR A 153 -6.72 11.87 7.33
C THR A 153 -6.92 10.35 7.19
N ILE A 154 -7.05 9.66 8.32
CA ILE A 154 -7.37 8.22 8.31
C ILE A 154 -8.78 8.02 7.76
N GLU A 155 -9.71 8.92 8.07
CA GLU A 155 -11.07 8.90 7.53
C GLU A 155 -11.08 9.05 6.01
N ASP A 156 -10.23 9.93 5.45
CA ASP A 156 -10.06 10.05 4.00
C ASP A 156 -9.52 8.75 3.40
N LEU A 157 -8.54 8.13 4.08
CA LEU A 157 -7.95 6.88 3.65
C LEU A 157 -8.98 5.74 3.67
N GLU A 158 -9.77 5.62 4.74
CA GLU A 158 -10.85 4.63 4.86
C GLU A 158 -11.92 4.84 3.78
N TYR A 159 -12.30 6.10 3.53
CA TYR A 159 -13.24 6.44 2.46
C TYR A 159 -12.71 6.03 1.09
N PHE A 160 -11.45 6.37 0.78
CA PHE A 160 -10.77 5.99 -0.45
C PHE A 160 -10.68 4.47 -0.61
N VAL A 161 -10.22 3.76 0.44
CA VAL A 161 -10.08 2.30 0.43
C VAL A 161 -11.44 1.61 0.30
N ALA A 162 -12.49 2.14 0.91
CA ALA A 162 -13.85 1.64 0.72
C ALA A 162 -14.33 1.79 -0.73
N ALA A 163 -13.99 2.87 -1.42
CA ALA A 163 -14.28 3.04 -2.85
C ALA A 163 -13.49 2.03 -3.70
N CYS A 164 -12.20 1.84 -3.43
CA CYS A 164 -11.37 0.83 -4.09
C CYS A 164 -11.89 -0.60 -3.85
N ARG A 165 -12.37 -0.93 -2.66
CA ARG A 165 -13.00 -2.22 -2.34
C ARG A 165 -14.25 -2.47 -3.18
N LYS A 166 -15.11 -1.45 -3.33
CA LYS A 166 -16.30 -1.52 -4.18
C LYS A 166 -15.91 -1.70 -5.65
N PHE A 167 -14.91 -0.95 -6.12
CA PHE A 167 -14.38 -1.07 -7.47
C PHE A 167 -13.80 -2.47 -7.72
N ASN A 168 -13.02 -3.00 -6.77
CA ASN A 168 -12.49 -4.36 -6.84
C ASN A 168 -13.63 -5.39 -6.95
N LYS A 169 -14.61 -5.33 -6.04
CA LYS A 169 -15.77 -6.23 -6.05
C LYS A 169 -16.55 -6.19 -7.38
N LYS A 170 -16.57 -5.04 -8.06
CA LYS A 170 -17.28 -4.86 -9.34
C LYS A 170 -16.55 -5.51 -10.52
N TYR A 171 -15.21 -5.45 -10.54
CA TYR A 171 -14.41 -5.87 -11.70
C TYR A 171 -13.58 -7.14 -11.48
N GLY A 172 -13.40 -7.59 -10.24
CA GLY A 172 -12.78 -8.87 -9.89
C GLY A 172 -11.27 -8.89 -10.07
N PHE A 173 -10.56 -7.94 -9.44
CA PHE A 173 -9.10 -8.01 -9.34
C PHE A 173 -8.69 -9.14 -8.38
N GLU A 174 -7.58 -9.80 -8.68
CA GLU A 174 -7.04 -10.95 -7.95
C GLU A 174 -6.38 -10.54 -6.64
N SER A 175 -5.92 -9.28 -6.53
CA SER A 175 -5.26 -8.72 -5.35
C SER A 175 -5.34 -7.19 -5.32
N TYR A 176 -5.04 -6.57 -4.18
CA TYR A 176 -4.89 -5.12 -4.12
C TYR A 176 -3.64 -4.62 -4.85
N ALA A 177 -2.58 -5.43 -4.92
CA ALA A 177 -1.43 -5.17 -5.78
C ALA A 177 -1.85 -5.03 -7.26
N GLU A 178 -2.65 -5.98 -7.76
CA GLU A 178 -3.19 -5.91 -9.13
C GLU A 178 -4.04 -4.65 -9.33
N LEU A 179 -4.97 -4.37 -8.40
CA LEU A 179 -5.80 -3.16 -8.48
C LEU A 179 -4.97 -1.89 -8.54
N ARG A 180 -4.02 -1.73 -7.62
CA ARG A 180 -3.14 -0.57 -7.55
C ARG A 180 -2.36 -0.39 -8.85
N ALA A 181 -1.74 -1.46 -9.34
CA ALA A 181 -0.95 -1.38 -10.56
C ALA A 181 -1.81 -1.11 -11.79
N PHE A 182 -3.01 -1.68 -11.87
CA PHE A 182 -3.95 -1.36 -12.92
C PHE A 182 -4.35 0.13 -12.92
N LEU A 183 -4.69 0.68 -11.75
CA LEU A 183 -5.05 2.09 -11.61
C LEU A 183 -3.87 3.00 -11.97
N ARG A 184 -2.69 2.77 -11.39
CA ARG A 184 -1.48 3.57 -11.61
C ARG A 184 -1.01 3.53 -13.06
N ASN A 185 -0.85 2.34 -13.64
CA ASN A 185 -0.37 2.21 -15.01
C ASN A 185 -1.46 2.62 -16.02
N GLY A 186 -2.73 2.36 -15.72
CA GLY A 186 -3.85 2.84 -16.51
C GLY A 186 -3.84 4.36 -16.59
N TYR A 187 -3.79 5.05 -15.45
CA TYR A 187 -3.74 6.51 -15.41
C TYR A 187 -2.49 7.07 -16.10
N GLY A 188 -1.31 6.52 -15.82
CA GLY A 188 -0.05 6.95 -16.45
C GLY A 188 0.02 6.70 -17.96
N SER A 189 -0.82 5.81 -18.50
CA SER A 189 -0.87 5.44 -19.93
C SER A 189 -2.11 5.94 -20.66
N GLU A 190 -2.91 6.81 -20.04
CA GLU A 190 -4.24 7.21 -20.55
C GLU A 190 -5.14 6.02 -20.90
N TRP A 191 -5.01 4.93 -20.13
CA TRP A 191 -5.74 3.66 -20.27
C TRP A 191 -5.48 2.95 -21.60
N THR A 192 -4.39 3.33 -22.27
CA THR A 192 -3.91 2.67 -23.49
C THR A 192 -2.85 1.65 -23.13
N PHE A 193 -3.29 0.43 -22.86
CA PHE A 193 -2.41 -0.73 -22.67
C PHE A 193 -1.90 -1.27 -24.02
N GLU A 194 -1.49 -0.38 -24.93
CA GLU A 194 -0.96 -0.70 -26.26
C GLU A 194 0.51 -0.26 -26.32
N GLY A 195 1.45 -1.22 -26.29
CA GLY A 195 2.86 -0.97 -26.59
C GLY A 195 3.68 -0.24 -25.52
N PHE A 196 3.78 -0.80 -24.31
CA PHE A 196 4.95 -0.59 -23.44
C PHE A 196 6.05 -1.61 -23.75
#